data_AF-A0A9E5Q5B8-F1
#
_entry.id   AF-A0A9E5Q5B8-F1
#
_cell.length_a   1.000
_cell.length_b   1.000
_cell.length_c   1.000
_cell.angle_alpha   90.00
_cell.angle_beta   90.00
_cell.angle_gamma   90.00
#
_symmetry.space_group_name_H-M   'P 1'
#
loop_
_entity.id
_entity.type
_entity.pdbx_description
1 polymer ?
#
loop_
_entity_poly.entity_id
_entity_poly.type
_entity_poly.pdbx_seq_one_letter_code
_entity_poly.pdbx_strand_id
1 'polypeptide(L)' 'MRLTIFDINGRQVEVLINEQLAAGEYVFHYDASHLPSGECLYHLSTKHYTQTRKMTLIK' A
#
# COMPACT_ATOMS: atom_id res chain seq x y z
N MET A 1 -1.82 -5.13 11.24
CA MET A 1 -1.07 -4.45 10.16
C MET A 1 -2.08 -4.06 9.09
N ARG A 2 -1.98 -2.84 8.58
CA ARG A 2 -2.81 -2.36 7.48
C ARG A 2 -1.90 -1.80 6.39
N LEU A 3 -2.09 -2.25 5.15
CA LEU A 3 -1.43 -1.71 3.97
C LEU A 3 -2.50 -1.09 3.07
N THR A 4 -2.39 0.21 2.83
CA THR A 4 -3.39 0.99 2.07
C THR A 4 -2.72 1.72 0.93
N ILE A 5 -3.36 1.71 -0.25
CA ILE A 5 -2.93 2.46 -1.43
C ILE A 5 -3.70 3.78 -1.48
N PHE A 6 -2.96 4.85 -1.79
CA PHE A 6 -3.47 6.20 -1.98
C PHE A 6 -3.00 6.73 -3.33
N ASP A 7 -3.84 7.57 -3.95
CA ASP A 7 -3.38 8.39 -5.07
C ASP A 7 -2.51 9.56 -4.59
N ILE A 8 -1.89 10.29 -5.51
CA ILE A 8 -0.97 11.39 -5.20
C ILE A 8 -1.64 12.55 -4.44
N ASN A 9 -2.98 12.66 -4.52
CA ASN A 9 -3.75 13.66 -3.79
C ASN A 9 -4.08 13.20 -2.36
N GLY A 10 -3.63 12.01 -1.95
CA GLY A 10 -3.89 11.44 -0.64
C GLY A 10 -5.29 10.82 -0.51
N ARG A 11 -6.02 10.61 -1.62
CA ARG A 11 -7.30 9.90 -1.57
C ARG A 11 -7.04 8.40 -1.47
N GLN A 12 -7.70 7.75 -0.51
CA GLN A 12 -7.64 6.31 -0.35
C GLN A 12 -8.23 5.64 -1.59
N VAL A 13 -7.43 4.79 -2.23
CA VAL A 13 -7.82 4.00 -3.40
C VAL A 13 -8.33 2.64 -2.94
N GLU A 14 -7.52 1.91 -2.17
CA GLU A 14 -7.89 0.59 -1.67
C GLU A 14 -7.06 0.16 -0.46
N VAL A 15 -7.51 -0.89 0.23
CA VAL A 15 -6.80 -1.53 1.34
C VAL A 15 -6.36 -2.92 0.89
N LEU A 16 -5.06 -3.13 0.73
CA LEU A 16 -4.50 -4.41 0.26
C LEU A 16 -4.45 -5.46 1.36
N ILE A 17 -4.15 -5.03 2.58
CA ILE A 17 -3.99 -5.91 3.73
C ILE A 17 -4.61 -5.22 4.94
N ASN A 18 -5.36 -5.97 5.73
CA ASN A 18 -5.91 -5.49 7.00
C ASN A 18 -6.00 -6.64 8.01
N GLU A 19 -4.84 -7.18 8.38
CA GLU A 19 -4.73 -8.41 9.17
C GLU A 19 -3.70 -8.28 10.29
N GLN A 20 -3.84 -9.10 11.32
CA GLN A 20 -2.83 -9.24 12.36
C GLN A 20 -1.83 -10.31 11.94
N LEU A 21 -0.64 -9.86 11.54
CA LEU A 21 0.46 -10.75 11.18
C LEU A 21 1.39 -10.94 12.37
N ALA A 22 1.87 -12.18 12.56
CA ALA A 22 2.94 -12.47 13.50
C ALA A 22 4.27 -11.85 13.01
N ALA A 23 5.27 -11.76 13.88
CA ALA A 23 6.60 -11.30 13.47
C ALA A 23 7.18 -12.22 12.38
N GLY A 24 7.71 -11.62 11.32
CA GLY A 24 8.26 -12.33 10.16
C GLY A 24 8.35 -11.44 8.94
N GLU A 25 8.90 -11.99 7.86
CA GLU A 25 8.92 -11.36 6.55
C GLU A 25 7.76 -11.86 5.70
N TYR A 26 7.11 -10.95 4.98
CA TYR A 26 5.95 -11.27 4.13
C TYR A 26 6.10 -10.60 2.78
N VAL A 27 5.75 -11.33 1.73
CA VAL A 27 5.69 -10.84 0.35
C VAL A 27 4.24 -10.92 -0.10
N PHE A 28 3.72 -9.81 -0.60
CA PHE A 28 2.36 -9.73 -1.12
C PHE A 28 2.42 -9.40 -2.61
N HIS A 29 1.65 -10.13 -3.40
CA HIS A 29 1.45 -9.82 -4.81
C HIS A 29 0.25 -8.88 -4.93
N TYR A 30 0.40 -7.81 -5.71
CA TYR A 30 -0.64 -6.81 -5.91
C TYR A 30 -0.76 -6.51 -7.40
N ASP A 31 -1.95 -6.78 -7.95
CA ASP A 31 -2.30 -6.45 -9.33
C ASP A 31 -2.88 -5.03 -9.40
N ALA A 32 -2.00 -4.08 -9.70
CA ALA A 32 -2.34 -2.67 -9.87
C ALA A 32 -2.81 -2.31 -11.29
N SER A 33 -3.08 -3.30 -12.17
CA SER A 33 -3.39 -3.04 -13.59
C SER A 33 -4.63 -2.15 -13.82
N HIS A 34 -5.55 -2.16 -12.86
CA HIS A 34 -6.76 -1.34 -12.85
C HIS A 34 -6.50 0.14 -12.50
N LEU A 35 -5.31 0.47 -11.99
CA LEU A 35 -4.91 1.85 -11.69
C LEU A 35 -4.29 2.54 -12.92
N PRO A 36 -4.44 3.87 -13.04
CA PRO A 36 -3.74 4.64 -14.06
C PRO A 36 -2.23 4.63 -13.81
N SER A 37 -1.44 4.63 -14.88
CA SER A 37 0.00 4.86 -14.77
C SER A 37 0.28 6.20 -14.10
N GLY A 38 1.33 6.27 -13.30
CA GLY A 38 1.69 7.48 -12.57
C GLY A 38 2.17 7.21 -11.15
N GLU A 39 2.23 8.28 -10.36
CA GLU A 39 2.67 8.20 -8.97
C GLU A 39 1.51 7.84 -8.04
N CYS A 40 1.77 6.94 -7.10
CA CYS A 40 0.87 6.60 -6.02
C CYS A 40 1.66 6.34 -4.74
N LEU A 41 0.96 6.34 -3.62
CA LEU A 41 1.54 6.15 -2.30
C LEU A 41 1.00 4.86 -1.71
N TYR A 42 1.86 4.11 -1.01
CA TYR A 42 1.41 3.06 -0.11
C TYR A 42 1.73 3.44 1.33
N HIS A 43 0.80 3.10 2.21
CA HIS A 43 0.84 3.40 3.63
C HIS A 43 0.75 2.10 4.42
N LEU A 44 1.82 1.79 5.13
CA LEU A 44 1.89 0.68 6.05
C LEU A 44 1.67 1.21 7.47
N SER A 45 0.66 0.69 8.16
CA SER A 45 0.36 1.03 9.55
C SER A 45 0.28 -0.22 10.42
N THR A 46 0.92 -0.14 11.58
CA THR A 46 0.84 -1.12 12.66
C THR A 46 0.54 -0.37 13.96
N LYS A 47 0.42 -1.09 15.08
CA LYS A 47 0.16 -0.48 16.38
C LYS A 47 1.25 0.52 16.82
N HIS A 48 2.50 0.30 16.42
CA HIS A 48 3.66 1.06 16.91
C HIS A 48 4.52 1.67 15.80
N TYR A 49 4.16 1.47 14.53
CA TYR A 49 4.94 1.91 13.40
C TYR A 49 4.03 2.29 12.24
N THR A 50 4.38 3.39 11.59
CA THR A 50 3.71 3.87 10.38
C THR A 50 4.76 4.29 9.36
N GLN A 51 4.57 3.91 8.11
CA GLN A 51 5.44 4.27 7.01
C GLN A 51 4.64 4.55 5.74
N THR A 52 4.94 5.66 5.10
CA THR A 52 4.45 5.97 3.76
C THR A 52 5.62 5.94 2.79
N ARG A 53 5.41 5.33 1.63
CA ARG A 53 6.39 5.32 0.53
C ARG A 53 5.67 5.58 -0.79
N LYS A 54 6.41 6.15 -1.73
CA LYS A 54 5.94 6.44 -3.09
C LYS A 54 6.32 5.30 -4.02
N MET A 55 5.43 4.97 -4.95
CA MET A 55 5.67 4.05 -6.06
C MET A 55 5.24 4.70 -7.38
N THR A 56 5.87 4.29 -8.47
CA THR A 56 5.50 4.71 -9.83
C THR A 56 4.98 3.51 -10.57
N LEU A 57 3.71 3.55 -10.98
CA LEU A 57 3.10 2.53 -11.81
C LEU A 57 3.42 2.81 -13.28
N ILE A 58 4.11 1.86 -13.92
CA ILE A 58 4.46 1.88 -15.34
C ILE A 58 3.70 0.73 -16.00
N LYS A 59 3.09 0.99 -17.17
CA LYS A 59 2.42 -0.02 -17.99
C LYS A 59 3.34 -0.53 -19.09
#